data_AF-A0A6P5A0W5-F1
#
_entry.id   AF-A0A6P5A0W5-F1
#
_cell.length_a   1.000
_cell.length_b   1.000
_cell.length_c   1.000
_cell.angle_alpha   90.00
_cell.angle_beta   90.00
_cell.angle_gamma   90.00
#
_symmetry.space_group_name_H-M   'P 1'
#
loop_
_entity.id
_entity.type
_entity.pdbx_description
1 polymer ?
#
loop_
_entity_poly.entity_id
_entity_poly.type
_entity_poly.pdbx_seq_one_letter_code
_entity_poly.pdbx_strand_id
1 'polypeptide(L)'
;MTEHPPETRPAVGYAVWTPPVPSQASPGPAQEPVREPDGLNINHHADQSLNSFCQWQSSLDIINGTRHDHAILLTGLDICSWKNAPCDTLGFAPISGMCSKYRSCTINEDSGLGLAFTIAHESGHNFGMVHDGEGNVCSKRDGNIMSPTLQGVNGMFSWSSCSRDYLRKFLVTAQSTCLDDPPKAVAEFKFPEKLPGELYNADLQCKWQFGNSAQLCMFDFGKSLSVQDICKGLWCHRGGRRCETKFLPAAEGTSCGPNKKRNSLRELTGRKTEDTVEGDEKRRRRRLKQ
;
A
#
# COMPACT_ATOMS: atom_id res chain seq x y z
N MET A 1 -28.30 -31.91 -23.87
CA MET A 1 -27.75 -30.98 -22.86
C MET A 1 -26.40 -30.56 -23.37
N THR A 2 -26.29 -29.34 -23.89
CA THR A 2 -25.05 -28.78 -24.41
C THR A 2 -24.23 -28.25 -23.24
N GLU A 3 -23.10 -28.90 -22.94
CA GLU A 3 -22.13 -28.38 -21.99
C GLU A 3 -21.48 -27.11 -22.58
N HIS A 4 -21.60 -25.99 -21.87
CA HIS A 4 -20.83 -24.78 -22.15
C HIS A 4 -19.51 -24.82 -21.37
N PRO A 5 -18.36 -24.56 -22.00
CA PRO A 5 -17.09 -24.54 -21.31
C PRO A 5 -16.99 -23.36 -20.33
N PRO A 6 -16.27 -23.50 -19.21
CA PRO A 6 -16.16 -22.46 -18.19
C PRO A 6 -15.44 -21.23 -18.75
N GLU A 7 -16.13 -20.10 -18.64
CA GLU A 7 -15.67 -18.78 -19.07
C GLU A 7 -14.60 -18.28 -18.07
N THR A 8 -13.33 -18.31 -18.45
CA THR A 8 -12.21 -17.77 -17.65
C THR A 8 -12.32 -16.23 -17.54
N ARG A 9 -11.79 -15.54 -16.50
CA ARG A 9 -11.87 -14.06 -16.40
C ARG A 9 -10.57 -13.37 -15.96
N PRO A 10 -10.37 -12.06 -16.25
CA PRO A 10 -9.06 -11.40 -16.18
C PRO A 10 -8.49 -10.95 -14.84
N ALA A 11 -7.16 -10.93 -14.76
CA ALA A 11 -6.32 -10.29 -13.75
C ALA A 11 -6.46 -8.80 -13.72
N VAL A 12 -6.85 -8.31 -12.54
CA VAL A 12 -6.53 -6.97 -12.02
C VAL A 12 -6.54 -5.91 -13.11
N GLY A 13 -7.73 -5.48 -13.49
CA GLY A 13 -7.89 -4.22 -14.22
C GLY A 13 -7.59 -3.07 -13.27
N TYR A 14 -6.42 -2.46 -13.39
CA TYR A 14 -6.23 -1.13 -12.83
C TYR A 14 -6.89 -0.13 -13.77
N ALA A 15 -7.98 0.49 -13.36
CA ALA A 15 -8.30 1.81 -13.86
C ALA A 15 -7.34 2.79 -13.16
N VAL A 16 -6.07 2.80 -13.57
CA VAL A 16 -5.21 3.91 -13.17
C VAL A 16 -5.68 5.10 -13.98
N TRP A 17 -6.38 6.02 -13.33
CA TRP A 17 -6.36 7.39 -13.81
C TRP A 17 -4.94 7.92 -13.56
N THR A 18 -4.02 7.64 -14.49
CA THR A 18 -2.67 8.21 -14.44
C THR A 18 -2.75 9.65 -14.93
N PRO A 19 -2.40 10.67 -14.12
CA PRO A 19 -2.01 11.95 -14.69
C PRO A 19 -0.75 11.72 -15.57
N PRO A 20 -0.59 12.46 -16.67
CA PRO A 20 0.60 12.33 -17.52
C PRO A 20 1.88 12.64 -16.72
N VAL A 21 2.93 11.84 -16.96
CA VAL A 21 4.26 11.99 -16.35
C VAL A 21 4.83 13.39 -16.66
N PRO A 22 5.28 14.17 -15.65
CA PRO A 22 5.97 15.42 -15.89
C PRO A 22 7.43 15.13 -16.24
N SER A 23 7.71 14.80 -17.50
CA SER A 23 9.10 14.81 -17.98
C SER A 23 9.33 15.45 -19.33
N GLN A 24 8.32 16.06 -19.95
CA GLN A 24 8.50 16.98 -21.08
C GLN A 24 7.47 18.12 -21.02
N ALA A 25 7.70 19.09 -20.14
CA ALA A 25 6.88 20.30 -20.09
C ALA A 25 7.75 21.53 -20.35
N SER A 26 7.81 21.91 -21.63
CA SER A 26 7.73 23.32 -22.01
C SER A 26 6.46 23.93 -21.38
N PRO A 27 6.37 25.26 -21.16
CA PRO A 27 5.22 25.87 -20.54
C PRO A 27 4.00 25.77 -21.48
N GLY A 28 3.25 24.67 -21.36
CA GLY A 28 1.93 24.49 -21.96
C GLY A 28 0.85 25.15 -21.11
N PRO A 29 -0.36 25.35 -21.68
CA PRO A 29 -1.45 26.03 -21.00
C PRO A 29 -1.86 25.27 -19.72
N ALA A 30 -2.41 26.01 -18.75
CA ALA A 30 -2.88 25.49 -17.47
C ALA A 30 -3.71 24.20 -17.66
N GLN A 31 -3.37 23.15 -16.91
CA GLN A 31 -4.10 21.88 -16.91
C GLN A 31 -5.58 22.13 -16.56
N GLU A 32 -6.48 21.66 -17.44
CA GLU A 32 -7.92 21.62 -17.17
C GLU A 32 -8.18 20.85 -15.85
N PRO A 33 -9.11 21.30 -14.99
CA PRO A 33 -9.48 20.57 -13.79
C PRO A 33 -10.02 19.18 -14.18
N VAL A 34 -9.47 18.16 -13.55
CA VAL A 34 -9.91 16.77 -13.70
C VAL A 34 -11.37 16.71 -13.28
N ARG A 35 -12.29 16.46 -14.23
CA ARG A 35 -13.70 16.22 -13.91
C ARG A 35 -13.83 14.80 -13.37
N GLU A 36 -14.41 14.67 -12.18
CA GLU A 36 -14.81 13.37 -11.66
C GLU A 36 -15.81 12.72 -12.65
N PRO A 37 -15.73 11.40 -12.89
CA PRO A 37 -16.73 10.70 -13.68
C PRO A 37 -18.14 10.90 -13.12
N ASP A 38 -19.14 10.97 -13.99
CA ASP A 38 -20.54 11.12 -13.58
C ASP A 38 -20.92 10.01 -12.58
N GLY A 39 -21.51 10.42 -11.44
CA GLY A 39 -21.94 9.52 -10.36
C GLY A 39 -20.86 9.15 -9.33
N LEU A 40 -19.61 9.56 -9.53
CA LEU A 40 -18.56 9.51 -8.50
C LEU A 40 -18.49 10.87 -7.79
N ASN A 41 -18.54 10.86 -6.46
CA ASN A 41 -18.40 12.05 -5.62
C ASN A 41 -17.40 11.76 -4.51
N ILE A 42 -16.20 12.33 -4.62
CA ILE A 42 -15.14 12.16 -3.63
C ILE A 42 -14.97 13.43 -2.81
N ASN A 43 -15.04 13.28 -1.50
CA ASN A 43 -14.79 14.35 -0.54
C ASN A 43 -13.96 13.85 0.65
N HIS A 44 -13.75 14.74 1.62
CA HIS A 44 -12.90 14.51 2.79
C HIS A 44 -13.48 13.49 3.80
N HIS A 45 -14.78 13.19 3.75
CA HIS A 45 -15.41 12.18 4.59
C HIS A 45 -15.23 10.78 3.99
N ALA A 46 -14.42 9.95 4.65
CA ALA A 46 -14.00 8.65 4.12
C ALA A 46 -15.19 7.70 3.89
N ASP A 47 -16.21 7.74 4.75
CA ASP A 47 -17.42 6.92 4.65
C ASP A 47 -18.29 7.30 3.43
N GLN A 48 -18.49 8.60 3.20
CA GLN A 48 -19.27 9.12 2.08
C GLN A 48 -18.56 8.81 0.75
N SER A 49 -17.26 9.11 0.68
CA SER A 49 -16.42 8.84 -0.49
C SER A 49 -16.34 7.35 -0.81
N LEU A 50 -16.16 6.50 0.21
CA LEU A 50 -16.19 5.05 0.03
C LEU A 50 -17.54 4.61 -0.52
N ASN A 51 -18.66 5.04 0.07
CA ASN A 51 -19.99 4.64 -0.39
C ASN A 51 -20.24 5.07 -1.85
N SER A 52 -19.89 6.32 -2.21
CA SER A 52 -20.00 6.79 -3.59
C SER A 52 -19.12 5.96 -4.54
N PHE A 53 -17.86 5.72 -4.17
CA PHE A 53 -16.94 4.91 -4.97
C PHE A 53 -17.43 3.47 -5.15
N CYS A 54 -17.90 2.83 -4.09
CA CYS A 54 -18.43 1.48 -4.13
C CYS A 54 -19.67 1.36 -5.04
N GLN A 55 -20.54 2.37 -5.05
CA GLN A 55 -21.68 2.43 -5.97
C GLN A 55 -21.21 2.65 -7.41
N TRP A 56 -20.31 3.61 -7.63
CA TRP A 56 -19.77 3.92 -8.96
C TRP A 56 -19.05 2.72 -9.56
N GLN A 57 -18.11 2.08 -8.84
CA GLN A 57 -17.38 0.91 -9.35
C GLN A 57 -18.30 -0.27 -9.66
N SER A 58 -19.44 -0.38 -8.96
CA SER A 58 -20.42 -1.45 -9.20
C SER A 58 -21.15 -1.31 -10.53
N SER A 59 -21.14 -0.10 -11.11
CA SER A 59 -21.73 0.23 -12.40
C SER A 59 -20.74 0.08 -13.56
N LEU A 60 -19.45 -0.11 -13.28
CA LEU A 60 -18.40 -0.32 -14.29
C LEU A 60 -18.46 -1.73 -14.89
N ASP A 61 -19.66 -2.26 -15.13
CA ASP A 61 -19.87 -3.58 -15.72
C ASP A 61 -18.90 -3.82 -16.88
N ILE A 62 -18.16 -4.92 -16.78
CA ILE A 62 -17.40 -5.56 -17.85
C ILE A 62 -16.74 -4.56 -18.84
N ILE A 63 -15.67 -3.88 -18.44
CA ILE A 63 -14.82 -3.19 -19.42
C ILE A 63 -14.19 -4.27 -20.30
N ASN A 64 -14.53 -4.33 -21.59
CA ASN A 64 -13.95 -5.28 -22.57
C ASN A 64 -14.08 -6.78 -22.23
N GLY A 65 -15.17 -7.23 -21.62
CA GLY A 65 -15.29 -8.65 -21.19
C GLY A 65 -14.73 -8.94 -19.78
N THR A 66 -14.25 -7.93 -19.04
CA THR A 66 -13.41 -8.09 -17.85
C THR A 66 -14.05 -7.47 -16.60
N ARG A 67 -14.20 -8.25 -15.51
CA ARG A 67 -14.72 -7.80 -14.21
C ARG A 67 -13.60 -7.92 -13.18
N HIS A 68 -13.42 -6.89 -12.35
CA HIS A 68 -12.56 -6.96 -11.17
C HIS A 68 -13.32 -7.55 -9.98
N ASP A 69 -12.59 -8.24 -9.10
CA ASP A 69 -13.15 -8.76 -7.85
C ASP A 69 -13.16 -7.71 -6.74
N HIS A 70 -12.22 -6.76 -6.79
CA HIS A 70 -11.98 -5.74 -5.79
C HIS A 70 -11.51 -4.43 -6.43
N ALA A 71 -12.07 -3.30 -5.99
CA ALA A 71 -11.71 -1.97 -6.48
C ALA A 71 -10.98 -1.16 -5.40
N ILE A 72 -9.93 -0.45 -5.79
CA ILE A 72 -9.12 0.35 -4.87
C ILE A 72 -9.12 1.79 -5.37
N LEU A 73 -9.68 2.72 -4.60
CA LEU A 73 -9.57 4.15 -4.85
C LEU A 73 -8.36 4.70 -4.12
N LEU A 74 -7.49 5.41 -4.85
CA LEU A 74 -6.38 6.18 -4.31
C LEU A 74 -6.75 7.65 -4.40
N THR A 75 -6.61 8.39 -3.30
CA THR A 75 -6.94 9.83 -3.26
C THR A 75 -5.82 10.64 -2.64
N GLY A 76 -5.59 11.84 -3.17
CA GLY A 76 -4.68 12.82 -2.56
C GLY A 76 -5.36 13.72 -1.53
N LEU A 77 -6.66 13.54 -1.29
CA LEU A 77 -7.35 14.22 -0.20
C LEU A 77 -6.86 13.63 1.13
N ASP A 78 -6.59 14.50 2.10
CA ASP A 78 -6.64 14.13 3.51
C ASP A 78 -8.02 13.53 3.75
N ILE A 79 -8.20 12.37 4.38
CA ILE A 79 -9.54 11.80 4.63
C ILE A 79 -9.79 11.57 6.10
N CYS A 80 -11.05 11.73 6.49
CA CYS A 80 -11.47 11.75 7.88
C CYS A 80 -12.64 10.79 8.08
N SER A 81 -12.60 10.01 9.16
CA SER A 81 -13.64 9.02 9.47
C SER A 81 -14.88 9.64 10.14
N TRP A 82 -14.74 10.31 11.30
CA TRP A 82 -15.88 10.77 12.11
C TRP A 82 -15.86 12.27 12.47
N LYS A 83 -14.80 12.99 12.13
CA LYS A 83 -14.58 14.42 12.43
C LYS A 83 -14.08 15.13 11.17
N ASN A 84 -14.07 16.46 11.15
CA ASN A 84 -13.53 17.23 10.02
C ASN A 84 -12.03 17.54 10.13
N ALA A 85 -11.48 17.56 11.35
CA ALA A 85 -10.06 17.75 11.63
C ALA A 85 -9.78 17.53 13.13
N PRO A 86 -8.52 17.21 13.51
CA PRO A 86 -7.45 16.69 12.64
C PRO A 86 -7.81 15.29 12.13
N CYS A 87 -7.31 14.89 10.98
CA CYS A 87 -7.55 13.57 10.42
C CYS A 87 -6.40 12.61 10.73
N ASP A 88 -6.77 11.41 11.16
CA ASP A 88 -5.83 10.35 11.52
C ASP A 88 -6.12 9.06 10.70
N THR A 89 -7.03 9.15 9.72
CA THR A 89 -7.53 8.02 8.93
C THR A 89 -6.84 8.01 7.57
N LEU A 90 -6.08 6.96 7.26
CA LEU A 90 -5.45 6.83 5.94
C LEU A 90 -6.25 5.95 4.97
N GLY A 91 -7.22 5.19 5.46
CA GLY A 91 -7.98 4.26 4.64
C GLY A 91 -9.32 3.94 5.26
N PHE A 92 -10.24 3.44 4.43
CA PHE A 92 -11.54 2.98 4.87
C PHE A 92 -12.07 1.85 3.99
N ALA A 93 -12.68 0.85 4.63
CA ALA A 93 -13.11 -0.37 3.98
C ALA A 93 -14.35 -1.00 4.64
N PRO A 94 -15.22 -1.68 3.87
CA PRO A 94 -16.25 -2.53 4.45
C PRO A 94 -15.66 -3.84 4.98
N ILE A 95 -16.09 -4.26 6.17
CA ILE A 95 -15.75 -5.59 6.68
C ILE A 95 -16.50 -6.67 5.88
N SER A 96 -15.77 -7.69 5.44
CA SER A 96 -16.28 -8.81 4.61
C SER A 96 -16.92 -8.33 3.29
N GLY A 97 -16.35 -7.28 2.69
CA GLY A 97 -16.81 -6.71 1.42
C GLY A 97 -16.34 -7.46 0.17
N MET A 98 -15.27 -8.27 0.25
CA MET A 98 -14.66 -8.93 -0.90
C MET A 98 -15.69 -9.78 -1.67
N CYS A 99 -15.64 -9.79 -3.01
CA CYS A 99 -16.63 -10.42 -3.91
C CYS A 99 -18.06 -9.85 -3.85
N SER A 100 -18.36 -8.86 -3.02
CA SER A 100 -19.66 -8.18 -3.03
C SER A 100 -19.70 -7.10 -4.12
N LYS A 101 -20.73 -7.13 -4.98
CA LYS A 101 -20.92 -6.13 -6.05
C LYS A 101 -20.84 -4.68 -5.55
N TYR A 102 -21.37 -4.39 -4.36
CA TYR A 102 -21.48 -3.03 -3.82
C TYR A 102 -20.55 -2.76 -2.63
N ARG A 103 -19.72 -3.72 -2.23
CA ARG A 103 -18.88 -3.59 -1.02
C ARG A 103 -17.44 -4.05 -1.22
N SER A 104 -17.08 -4.62 -2.38
CA SER A 104 -15.70 -5.02 -2.67
C SER A 104 -14.88 -3.83 -3.16
N CYS A 105 -14.59 -2.93 -2.23
CA CYS A 105 -14.00 -1.62 -2.50
C CYS A 105 -13.22 -1.12 -1.28
N THR A 106 -12.20 -0.29 -1.52
CA THR A 106 -11.48 0.46 -0.48
C THR A 106 -11.18 1.88 -0.97
N ILE A 107 -11.07 2.82 -0.04
CA ILE A 107 -10.50 4.15 -0.28
C ILE A 107 -9.23 4.28 0.56
N ASN A 108 -8.18 4.82 -0.05
CA ASN A 108 -6.86 4.92 0.56
C ASN A 108 -6.25 6.29 0.22
N GLU A 109 -5.92 7.06 1.25
CA GLU A 109 -5.18 8.31 1.16
C GLU A 109 -3.72 8.03 0.75
N ASP A 110 -3.28 8.71 -0.31
CA ASP A 110 -1.91 8.64 -0.79
C ASP A 110 -0.95 9.24 0.25
N SER A 111 -0.12 8.36 0.80
CA SER A 111 0.93 8.68 1.76
C SER A 111 2.32 8.33 1.19
N GLY A 112 2.46 8.37 -0.14
CA GLY A 112 3.64 7.91 -0.85
C GLY A 112 3.75 6.38 -0.82
N LEU A 113 4.98 5.84 -0.75
CA LEU A 113 5.18 4.38 -0.76
C LEU A 113 4.55 3.65 0.45
N GLY A 114 4.20 4.39 1.51
CA GLY A 114 3.45 3.92 2.66
C GLY A 114 2.05 3.41 2.32
N LEU A 115 1.45 3.94 1.25
CA LEU A 115 0.12 3.60 0.75
C LEU A 115 -0.08 2.10 0.55
N ALA A 116 0.98 1.37 0.15
CA ALA A 116 0.92 -0.08 -0.01
C ALA A 116 0.52 -0.81 1.28
N PHE A 117 0.92 -0.30 2.45
CA PHE A 117 0.49 -0.85 3.74
C PHE A 117 -0.99 -0.60 3.97
N THR A 118 -1.45 0.64 3.75
CA THR A 118 -2.87 1.02 3.89
C THR A 118 -3.74 0.15 3.00
N ILE A 119 -3.38 -0.01 1.72
CA ILE A 119 -4.10 -0.90 0.80
C ILE A 119 -4.18 -2.32 1.34
N ALA A 120 -3.08 -2.87 1.86
CA ALA A 120 -3.09 -4.21 2.44
C ALA A 120 -4.01 -4.30 3.67
N HIS A 121 -3.97 -3.30 4.57
CA HIS A 121 -4.84 -3.21 5.74
C HIS A 121 -6.33 -3.17 5.36
N GLU A 122 -6.70 -2.25 4.46
CA GLU A 122 -8.08 -2.06 4.02
C GLU A 122 -8.59 -3.27 3.21
N SER A 123 -7.71 -3.94 2.46
CA SER A 123 -8.03 -5.21 1.80
C SER A 123 -8.28 -6.32 2.82
N GLY A 124 -7.52 -6.34 3.93
CA GLY A 124 -7.73 -7.26 5.05
C GLY A 124 -9.14 -7.15 5.64
N HIS A 125 -9.64 -5.92 5.84
CA HIS A 125 -11.03 -5.70 6.25
C HIS A 125 -12.03 -6.30 5.26
N ASN A 126 -11.79 -6.16 3.94
CA ASN A 126 -12.65 -6.76 2.93
C ASN A 126 -12.69 -8.31 3.00
N PHE A 127 -11.62 -8.95 3.46
CA PHE A 127 -11.58 -10.39 3.78
C PHE A 127 -12.19 -10.74 5.15
N GLY A 128 -12.81 -9.79 5.85
CA GLY A 128 -13.46 -10.01 7.13
C GLY A 128 -12.54 -9.92 8.35
N MET A 129 -11.31 -9.43 8.17
CA MET A 129 -10.42 -9.19 9.30
C MET A 129 -10.91 -7.99 10.12
N VAL A 130 -10.84 -8.10 11.45
CA VAL A 130 -10.99 -6.96 12.37
C VAL A 130 -9.62 -6.61 12.96
N HIS A 131 -9.51 -5.46 13.63
CA HIS A 131 -8.24 -5.03 14.20
C HIS A 131 -7.71 -6.00 15.26
N ASP A 132 -6.40 -6.23 15.27
CA ASP A 132 -5.76 -6.97 16.35
C ASP A 132 -6.03 -6.28 17.69
N GLY A 133 -6.43 -7.04 18.71
CA GLY A 133 -6.77 -6.53 20.04
C GLY A 133 -8.21 -6.05 20.19
N GLU A 134 -9.03 -6.16 19.15
CA GLU A 134 -10.46 -5.88 19.19
C GLU A 134 -11.27 -7.17 19.08
N GLY A 135 -11.72 -7.69 20.23
CA GLY A 135 -12.55 -8.90 20.28
C GLY A 135 -11.84 -10.18 19.84
N ASN A 136 -10.52 -10.15 19.71
CA ASN A 136 -9.69 -11.32 19.36
C ASN A 136 -8.43 -11.39 20.25
N VAL A 137 -7.70 -12.51 20.16
CA VAL A 137 -6.57 -12.84 21.05
C VAL A 137 -5.26 -12.14 20.68
N CYS A 138 -5.17 -11.53 19.50
CA CYS A 138 -3.95 -10.89 19.03
C CYS A 138 -3.77 -9.52 19.68
N SER A 139 -2.53 -9.06 19.86
CA SER A 139 -2.24 -7.81 20.54
C SER A 139 -2.10 -6.66 19.54
N LYS A 140 -2.78 -5.54 19.81
CA LYS A 140 -2.60 -4.28 19.05
C LYS A 140 -1.18 -3.71 19.10
N ARG A 141 -0.34 -4.18 20.03
CA ARG A 141 1.04 -3.71 20.23
C ARG A 141 2.06 -4.49 19.39
N ASP A 142 1.63 -5.55 18.72
CA ASP A 142 2.51 -6.43 17.96
C ASP A 142 2.87 -5.83 16.59
N GLY A 143 2.23 -4.71 16.20
CA GLY A 143 2.56 -3.96 14.98
C GLY A 143 2.33 -4.73 13.69
N ASN A 144 1.37 -5.66 13.71
CA ASN A 144 0.94 -6.42 12.53
C ASN A 144 0.13 -5.54 11.57
N ILE A 145 -0.11 -6.04 10.35
CA ILE A 145 -0.86 -5.32 9.32
C ILE A 145 -2.22 -4.86 9.82
N MET A 146 -2.97 -5.70 10.54
CA MET A 146 -4.29 -5.35 11.09
C MET A 146 -4.23 -4.65 12.46
N SER A 147 -3.09 -4.13 12.90
CA SER A 147 -3.05 -3.28 14.11
C SER A 147 -3.75 -1.94 13.83
N PRO A 148 -4.49 -1.37 14.78
CA PRO A 148 -5.23 -0.10 14.59
C PRO A 148 -4.32 1.14 14.46
N THR A 149 -3.01 0.96 14.63
CA THR A 149 -2.00 2.02 14.54
C THR A 149 -0.89 1.61 13.59
N LEU A 150 -0.36 2.56 12.82
CA LEU A 150 0.72 2.36 11.84
C LEU A 150 2.11 2.26 12.48
N GLN A 151 2.25 1.43 13.51
CA GLN A 151 3.50 1.25 14.23
C GLN A 151 3.93 -0.21 14.19
N GLY A 152 4.69 -0.57 13.13
CA GLY A 152 5.30 -1.89 13.00
C GLY A 152 6.43 -2.10 14.01
N VAL A 153 6.65 -3.34 14.42
CA VAL A 153 7.80 -3.68 15.29
C VAL A 153 9.08 -3.56 14.48
N ASN A 154 9.92 -2.57 14.82
CA ASN A 154 11.11 -2.19 14.05
C ASN A 154 10.82 -1.84 12.58
N GLY A 155 9.62 -1.33 12.26
CA GLY A 155 9.24 -1.05 10.87
C GLY A 155 9.01 -2.32 10.04
N MET A 156 8.76 -3.46 10.69
CA MET A 156 8.31 -4.69 10.03
C MET A 156 6.82 -4.85 10.25
N PHE A 157 6.13 -5.34 9.21
CA PHE A 157 4.71 -5.62 9.25
C PHE A 157 4.47 -7.06 8.82
N SER A 158 3.66 -7.79 9.58
CA SER A 158 3.28 -9.17 9.28
C SER A 158 1.80 -9.38 9.56
N TRP A 159 1.23 -10.44 8.99
CA TRP A 159 -0.13 -10.85 9.34
C TRP A 159 -0.12 -11.60 10.68
N SER A 160 -1.02 -11.24 11.59
CA SER A 160 -1.20 -11.93 12.87
C SER A 160 -1.80 -13.34 12.68
N SER A 161 -1.81 -14.16 13.74
CA SER A 161 -2.56 -15.43 13.71
C SER A 161 -4.06 -15.18 13.50
N CYS A 162 -4.61 -14.16 14.13
CA CYS A 162 -6.01 -13.77 13.98
C CYS A 162 -6.33 -13.37 12.55
N SER A 163 -5.48 -12.56 11.91
CA SER A 163 -5.61 -12.18 10.50
C SER A 163 -5.67 -13.42 9.59
N ARG A 164 -4.76 -14.37 9.79
CA ARG A 164 -4.74 -15.64 9.03
C ARG A 164 -6.02 -16.45 9.24
N ASP A 165 -6.55 -16.47 10.45
CA ASP A 165 -7.77 -17.22 10.77
C ASP A 165 -9.03 -16.57 10.19
N TYR A 166 -9.12 -15.24 10.18
CA TYR A 166 -10.19 -14.52 9.47
C TYR A 166 -10.17 -14.82 7.96
N LEU A 167 -9.00 -14.75 7.33
CA LEU A 167 -8.87 -15.08 5.90
C LEU A 167 -9.32 -16.51 5.61
N ARG A 168 -8.85 -17.49 6.39
CA ARG A 168 -9.28 -18.89 6.23
C ARG A 168 -10.80 -19.06 6.36
N LYS A 169 -11.41 -18.38 7.33
CA LYS A 169 -12.87 -18.41 7.52
C LYS A 169 -13.61 -17.79 6.34
N PHE A 170 -13.08 -16.71 5.76
CA PHE A 170 -13.69 -16.07 4.59
C PHE A 170 -13.59 -16.96 3.34
N LEU A 171 -12.43 -17.57 3.08
CA LEU A 171 -12.17 -18.39 1.89
C LEU A 171 -12.97 -19.70 1.84
N VAL A 172 -13.62 -20.12 2.93
CA VAL A 172 -14.53 -21.28 2.92
C VAL A 172 -16.00 -20.88 2.76
N THR A 173 -16.29 -19.58 2.59
CA THR A 173 -17.66 -19.09 2.37
C THR A 173 -18.02 -19.11 0.88
N ALA A 174 -19.31 -19.26 0.58
CA ALA A 174 -19.82 -19.13 -0.79
C ALA A 174 -19.56 -17.75 -1.42
N GLN A 175 -19.39 -16.70 -0.60
CA GLN A 175 -19.06 -15.35 -1.06
C GLN A 175 -17.69 -15.30 -1.74
N SER A 176 -16.72 -16.11 -1.30
CA SER A 176 -15.34 -16.08 -1.82
C SER A 176 -15.16 -16.65 -3.22
N THR A 177 -16.22 -17.23 -3.81
CA THR A 177 -16.18 -17.92 -5.11
C THR A 177 -15.75 -17.05 -6.29
N CYS A 178 -15.77 -15.71 -6.16
CA CYS A 178 -15.22 -14.84 -7.20
C CYS A 178 -13.68 -14.92 -7.32
N LEU A 179 -13.00 -15.46 -6.31
CA LEU A 179 -11.53 -15.55 -6.26
C LEU A 179 -11.00 -16.90 -6.76
N ASP A 180 -11.89 -17.82 -7.12
CA ASP A 180 -11.53 -19.19 -7.51
C ASP A 180 -10.97 -19.25 -8.93
N ASP A 181 -11.39 -18.33 -9.81
CA ASP A 181 -10.99 -18.37 -11.21
C ASP A 181 -9.65 -17.65 -11.46
N PRO A 182 -8.79 -18.23 -12.31
CA PRO A 182 -7.49 -17.66 -12.55
C PRO A 182 -7.61 -16.38 -13.38
N PRO A 183 -6.78 -15.39 -13.06
CA PRO A 183 -6.90 -14.07 -13.63
C PRO A 183 -6.29 -14.05 -15.06
N LYS A 184 -7.08 -13.95 -16.13
CA LYS A 184 -6.65 -13.71 -17.55
C LYS A 184 -5.82 -12.42 -17.65
N ALA A 185 -4.67 -12.44 -18.30
CA ALA A 185 -3.93 -11.19 -18.49
C ALA A 185 -4.69 -10.20 -19.40
N VAL A 186 -5.13 -9.04 -18.88
CA VAL A 186 -5.60 -7.91 -19.70
C VAL A 186 -4.41 -7.20 -20.35
N ALA A 187 -3.27 -7.18 -19.65
CA ALA A 187 -1.95 -6.79 -20.12
C ALA A 187 -0.89 -7.41 -19.20
N GLU A 188 0.30 -7.70 -19.71
CA GLU A 188 1.42 -8.15 -18.87
C GLU A 188 1.94 -6.94 -18.07
N PHE A 189 1.47 -6.78 -16.83
CA PHE A 189 2.04 -5.76 -15.93
C PHE A 189 3.43 -6.22 -15.49
N LYS A 190 4.47 -5.58 -16.04
CA LYS A 190 5.86 -5.84 -15.65
C LYS A 190 6.19 -5.09 -14.38
N PHE A 191 6.24 -5.82 -13.27
CA PHE A 191 6.73 -5.28 -12.02
C PHE A 191 8.18 -4.81 -12.18
N PRO A 192 8.56 -3.67 -11.56
CA PRO A 192 9.96 -3.24 -11.55
C PRO A 192 10.86 -4.31 -10.93
N GLU A 193 11.97 -4.62 -11.60
CA GLU A 193 12.96 -5.58 -11.07
C GLU A 193 13.73 -5.04 -9.85
N LYS A 194 13.82 -3.71 -9.74
CA LYS A 194 14.49 -3.01 -8.63
C LYS A 194 13.54 -2.81 -7.47
N LEU A 195 14.07 -2.85 -6.25
CA LEU A 195 13.27 -2.56 -5.06
C LEU A 195 12.86 -1.08 -5.04
N PRO A 196 11.71 -0.72 -4.42
CA PRO A 196 11.23 0.67 -4.43
C PRO A 196 12.24 1.67 -3.88
N GLY A 197 13.00 1.33 -2.83
CA GLY A 197 14.05 2.19 -2.26
C GLY A 197 15.34 2.29 -3.10
N GLU A 198 15.51 1.44 -4.11
CA GLU A 198 16.57 1.57 -5.13
C GLU A 198 16.16 2.50 -6.27
N LEU A 199 14.85 2.63 -6.50
CA LEU A 199 14.28 3.56 -7.48
C LEU A 199 14.05 4.94 -6.85
N TYR A 200 13.66 4.97 -5.59
CA TYR A 200 13.20 6.17 -4.88
C TYR A 200 13.97 6.32 -3.56
N ASN A 201 14.92 7.25 -3.51
CA ASN A 201 15.72 7.49 -2.31
C ASN A 201 14.89 8.08 -1.16
N ALA A 202 15.49 8.17 0.03
CA ALA A 202 14.81 8.65 1.23
C ALA A 202 14.28 10.09 1.12
N ASP A 203 15.01 10.99 0.45
CA ASP A 203 14.55 12.36 0.22
C ASP A 203 13.28 12.41 -0.64
N LEU A 204 13.21 11.61 -1.71
CA LEU A 204 12.03 11.54 -2.56
C LEU A 204 10.83 10.97 -1.79
N GLN A 205 11.06 9.96 -0.96
CA GLN A 205 10.02 9.43 -0.07
C GLN A 205 9.52 10.48 0.93
N CYS A 206 10.41 11.30 1.50
CA CYS A 206 10.03 12.42 2.36
C CYS A 206 9.18 13.45 1.62
N LYS A 207 9.54 13.78 0.37
CA LYS A 207 8.76 14.72 -0.46
C LYS A 207 7.34 14.24 -0.71
N TRP A 208 7.15 12.94 -0.95
CA TRP A 208 5.81 12.37 -1.14
C TRP A 208 4.99 12.33 0.16
N GLN A 209 5.61 12.15 1.32
CA GLN A 209 4.89 12.11 2.59
C GLN A 209 4.54 13.50 3.16
N PHE A 210 5.42 14.49 2.97
CA PHE A 210 5.37 15.77 3.68
C PHE A 210 5.45 17.00 2.75
N GLY A 211 5.41 16.80 1.44
CA GLY A 211 5.44 17.83 0.41
C GLY A 211 6.85 18.17 -0.10
N ASN A 212 6.92 18.91 -1.21
CA ASN A 212 8.14 19.12 -1.99
C ASN A 212 9.34 19.73 -1.25
N SER A 213 9.11 20.44 -0.13
CA SER A 213 10.18 21.02 0.70
C SER A 213 10.76 20.05 1.74
N ALA A 214 10.20 18.84 1.85
CA ALA A 214 10.65 17.85 2.80
C ALA A 214 11.91 17.13 2.34
N GLN A 215 12.78 16.81 3.30
CA GLN A 215 14.03 16.09 3.08
C GLN A 215 14.28 15.10 4.23
N LEU A 216 15.17 14.14 4.00
CA LEU A 216 15.59 13.19 5.02
C LEU A 216 16.18 13.93 6.22
N CYS A 217 15.65 13.64 7.41
CA CYS A 217 16.20 14.16 8.65
C CYS A 217 17.54 13.48 8.97
N MET A 218 18.60 14.28 8.95
CA MET A 218 19.97 13.86 9.28
C MET A 218 20.50 14.50 10.57
N PHE A 219 19.65 15.21 11.33
CA PHE A 219 20.07 15.92 12.54
C PHE A 219 20.29 14.95 13.70
N ASP A 220 21.51 14.95 14.22
CA ASP A 220 21.90 14.18 15.41
C ASP A 220 21.51 14.96 16.68
N PHE A 221 20.35 14.66 17.26
CA PHE A 221 19.91 15.26 18.52
C PHE A 221 20.56 14.60 19.74
N GLY A 222 21.89 14.49 19.78
CA GLY A 222 22.68 14.20 20.99
C GLY A 222 22.41 12.86 21.70
N LYS A 223 21.46 12.05 21.24
CA LYS A 223 21.17 10.66 21.59
C LYS A 223 20.43 10.01 20.42
N SER A 224 21.20 9.37 19.53
CA SER A 224 20.76 8.24 18.71
C SER A 224 19.49 8.45 17.87
N LEU A 225 19.56 9.26 16.82
CA LEU A 225 18.98 8.84 15.55
C LEU A 225 20.15 8.49 14.64
N SER A 226 20.78 7.36 14.95
CA SER A 226 21.88 6.91 14.11
C SER A 226 21.32 6.63 12.73
N VAL A 227 22.15 6.72 11.70
CA VAL A 227 21.83 6.31 10.32
C VAL A 227 21.15 4.91 10.25
N GLN A 228 21.26 4.09 11.31
CA GLN A 228 20.61 2.78 11.48
C GLN A 228 19.10 2.85 11.80
N ASP A 229 18.57 4.01 12.20
CA ASP A 229 17.15 4.20 12.52
C ASP A 229 16.30 4.58 11.29
N ILE A 230 16.92 5.02 10.19
CA ILE A 230 16.24 5.25 8.90
C ILE A 230 15.58 3.96 8.40
N CYS A 231 16.23 2.82 8.64
CA CYS A 231 15.71 1.50 8.27
C CYS A 231 14.48 1.08 9.11
N LYS A 232 14.29 1.65 10.30
CA LYS A 232 13.16 1.38 11.20
C LYS A 232 12.02 2.39 11.04
N GLY A 233 12.34 3.62 10.67
CA GLY A 233 11.38 4.70 10.48
C GLY A 233 11.93 5.78 9.55
N LEU A 234 11.13 6.23 8.58
CA LEU A 234 11.49 7.38 7.77
C LEU A 234 11.18 8.67 8.55
N TRP A 235 12.22 9.43 8.85
CA TRP A 235 12.12 10.72 9.52
C TRP A 235 12.49 11.83 8.55
N CYS A 236 11.63 12.85 8.47
CA CYS A 236 11.72 13.93 7.50
C CYS A 236 11.68 15.28 8.21
N HIS A 237 12.20 16.33 7.59
CA HIS A 237 12.04 17.71 8.05
C HIS A 237 11.61 18.62 6.89
N ARG A 238 10.83 19.66 7.18
CA ARG A 238 10.28 20.63 6.20
C ARG A 238 10.96 22.00 6.29
N GLY A 239 12.27 22.00 6.55
CA GLY A 239 13.03 23.19 6.93
C GLY A 239 13.14 23.36 8.45
N GLY A 240 14.25 23.95 8.91
CA GLY A 240 14.61 23.98 10.33
C GLY A 240 15.13 22.64 10.85
N ARG A 241 15.14 22.46 12.18
CA ARG A 241 15.72 21.27 12.86
C ARG A 241 14.68 20.26 13.36
N ARG A 242 13.38 20.52 13.21
CA ARG A 242 12.34 19.61 13.71
C ARG A 242 12.13 18.46 12.71
N CYS A 243 12.17 17.22 13.22
CA CYS A 243 11.92 16.03 12.42
C CYS A 243 10.55 15.43 12.76
N GLU A 244 9.89 14.91 11.73
CA GLU A 244 8.53 14.38 11.73
C GLU A 244 8.53 13.02 11.04
N THR A 245 7.59 12.14 11.40
CA THR A 245 7.45 10.81 10.80
C THR A 245 5.97 10.40 10.78
N LYS A 246 5.57 9.63 9.77
CA LYS A 246 4.27 8.93 9.74
C LYS A 246 4.38 7.52 10.34
N PHE A 247 5.44 7.22 11.09
CA PHE A 247 5.77 5.91 11.70
C PHE A 247 5.97 4.75 10.72
N LEU A 248 5.93 5.05 9.43
CA LEU A 248 6.25 4.12 8.37
C LEU A 248 7.77 4.10 8.12
N PRO A 249 8.35 2.91 7.90
CA PRO A 249 9.75 2.77 7.55
C PRO A 249 10.03 3.26 6.12
N ALA A 250 11.28 3.63 5.83
CA ALA A 250 11.72 3.91 4.45
C ALA A 250 11.49 2.67 3.57
N ALA A 251 11.27 2.78 2.27
CA ALA A 251 10.96 1.61 1.44
C ALA A 251 12.10 0.56 1.36
N GLU A 252 11.76 -0.69 1.05
CA GLU A 252 12.74 -1.77 0.86
C GLU A 252 13.83 -1.37 -0.15
N GLY A 253 15.09 -1.66 0.16
CA GLY A 253 16.23 -1.27 -0.67
C GLY A 253 16.74 0.17 -0.45
N THR A 254 16.06 0.99 0.36
CA THR A 254 16.52 2.36 0.66
C THR A 254 17.84 2.30 1.41
N SER A 255 18.81 3.11 1.00
CA SER A 255 20.09 3.26 1.71
C SER A 255 19.86 3.85 3.09
N CYS A 256 20.31 3.14 4.12
CA CYS A 256 20.27 3.57 5.53
C CYS A 256 21.67 3.53 6.14
N GLY A 257 22.69 3.82 5.33
CA GLY A 257 24.07 4.02 5.78
C GLY A 257 25.13 3.42 4.88
N PRO A 258 26.41 3.60 5.24
CA PRO A 258 27.52 3.04 4.47
C PRO A 258 27.35 1.53 4.33
N ASN A 259 27.14 1.07 3.09
CA ASN A 259 26.90 -0.34 2.73
C ASN A 259 25.68 -0.99 3.41
N LYS A 260 24.67 -0.20 3.84
CA LYS A 260 23.44 -0.72 4.44
C LYS A 260 22.21 -0.28 3.64
N LYS A 261 21.33 -1.24 3.32
CA LYS A 261 20.03 -1.01 2.72
C LYS A 261 18.95 -1.67 3.56
N ARG A 262 17.73 -1.12 3.56
CA ARG A 262 16.59 -1.75 4.21
C ARG A 262 16.27 -3.10 3.59
N ASN A 263 16.08 -4.11 4.43
CA ASN A 263 15.67 -5.44 4.03
C ASN A 263 14.82 -6.11 5.13
N SER A 264 13.49 -6.00 5.03
CA SER A 264 12.57 -6.60 6.01
C SER A 264 12.69 -8.13 6.11
N LEU A 265 13.00 -8.82 5.01
CA LEU A 265 13.18 -10.29 5.02
C LEU A 265 14.43 -10.72 5.81
N ARG A 266 15.51 -9.92 5.80
CA ARG A 266 16.73 -10.20 6.59
C ARG A 266 16.51 -9.93 8.08
N GLU A 267 15.72 -8.93 8.43
CA GLU A 267 15.42 -8.60 9.83
C GLU A 267 14.47 -9.62 10.48
N LEU A 268 13.49 -10.13 9.74
CA LEU A 268 12.60 -11.21 10.19
C LEU A 268 13.33 -12.55 10.42
N THR A 269 14.46 -12.78 9.74
CA THR A 269 15.21 -14.05 9.82
C THR A 269 16.38 -14.04 10.80
N GLY A 270 16.66 -12.90 11.46
CA GLY A 270 17.68 -12.80 12.51
C GLY A 270 19.12 -13.13 12.07
N ARG A 271 19.39 -13.22 10.76
CA ARG A 271 20.74 -13.56 10.26
C ARG A 271 21.70 -12.38 10.48
N LYS A 272 22.59 -12.52 11.46
CA LYS A 272 23.76 -11.65 11.63
C LYS A 272 24.81 -11.94 10.54
N THR A 273 25.42 -10.83 10.12
CA THR A 273 26.73 -10.64 9.48
C THR A 273 26.95 -10.95 7.99
N GLU A 274 27.63 -9.98 7.39
CA GLU A 274 28.47 -9.99 6.18
C GLU A 274 27.76 -10.21 4.85
N ASP A 275 27.62 -9.13 4.06
CA ASP A 275 27.86 -9.18 2.62
C ASP A 275 27.90 -7.73 2.09
N THR A 276 29.11 -7.26 1.78
CA THR A 276 29.33 -6.10 0.93
C THR A 276 28.73 -6.34 -0.46
N VAL A 277 28.50 -5.26 -1.22
CA VAL A 277 27.92 -5.28 -2.59
C VAL A 277 28.59 -6.32 -3.51
N GLU A 278 29.85 -6.67 -3.24
CA GLU A 278 30.65 -7.65 -3.97
C GLU A 278 30.23 -9.12 -3.73
N GLY A 279 29.66 -9.43 -2.56
CA GLY A 279 29.20 -10.78 -2.20
C GLY A 279 27.94 -11.20 -2.96
N ASP A 280 26.99 -10.27 -3.14
CA ASP A 280 25.74 -10.53 -3.87
C ASP A 280 25.96 -10.72 -5.38
N GLU A 281 26.95 -10.05 -5.98
CA GLU A 281 27.30 -10.25 -7.39
C GLU A 281 27.93 -11.64 -7.63
N LYS A 282 28.80 -12.10 -6.73
CA LYS A 282 29.33 -13.48 -6.75
C LYS A 282 28.25 -14.54 -6.55
N ARG A 283 27.23 -14.24 -5.73
CA ARG A 283 26.12 -15.17 -5.46
C ARG A 283 25.12 -15.24 -6.61
N ARG A 284 24.82 -14.12 -7.27
CA ARG A 284 24.04 -14.08 -8.53
C ARG A 284 24.74 -14.85 -9.65
N ARG A 285 26.06 -14.70 -9.81
CA ARG A 285 26.84 -15.45 -10.82
C ARG A 285 26.90 -16.96 -10.57
N ARG A 286 26.75 -17.43 -9.32
CA ARG A 286 26.67 -18.86 -8.99
C ARG A 286 25.30 -19.47 -9.27
N ARG A 287 24.22 -18.70 -9.17
CA ARG A 287 22.85 -19.18 -9.47
C ARG A 287 22.51 -19.23 -10.96
N LEU A 288 23.23 -18.48 -11.79
CA LEU A 288 23.08 -18.52 -13.26
C LEU A 288 23.97 -19.59 -13.93
N LYS A 289 24.67 -20.41 -13.14
CA LYS A 289 25.54 -21.52 -13.61
C LYS A 289 25.06 -22.91 -13.16
N GLN A 290 23.84 -23.00 -12.65
CA GLN A 290 23.09 -24.26 -12.43
C GLN A 290 21.81 -24.19 -13.25
#